data_AF-A0A539D4U8-F1
#
_entry.id   AF-A0A539D4U8-F1
#
_cell.length_a   1.000
_cell.length_b   1.000
_cell.length_c   1.000
_cell.angle_alpha   90.00
_cell.angle_beta   90.00
_cell.angle_gamma   90.00
#
_symmetry.space_group_name_H-M   'P 1'
#
loop_
_entity.id
_entity.type
_entity.pdbx_description
1 polymer ?
#
loop_
_entity_poly.entity_id
_entity_poly.type
_entity_poly.pdbx_seq_one_letter_code
_entity_poly.pdbx_strand_id
1 'polypeptide(L)'
;MTDPYRIRTDETWDMARDDYLTGFTAEEVCRRHDIGLSALRQRARREGWRRHDQADPTPEDDFDVFEDLEPPELVEMAWRRFAAAIARGRGADAARWQRIHATLHARVQAEATQDHRDSLNAADYAARPPEQRPAAWPRLRLTGENVHDVHSNSSDDDDDADLSRAERRRRLRETRRRQ
;
A
#
# COMPACT_ATOMS: atom_id res chain seq x y z
N MET A 1 -2.21 -34.10 50.19
CA MET A 1 -1.07 -34.78 49.54
C MET A 1 -0.26 -33.72 48.82
N THR A 2 0.88 -33.33 49.37
CA THR A 2 1.78 -32.34 48.79
C THR A 2 2.54 -33.03 47.67
N ASP A 3 2.22 -32.67 46.43
CA ASP A 3 2.93 -33.15 45.23
C ASP A 3 4.43 -32.79 45.40
N PRO A 4 5.37 -33.75 45.31
CA PRO A 4 6.79 -33.46 45.49
C PRO A 4 7.22 -32.38 44.50
N TYR A 5 7.85 -31.33 45.03
CA TYR A 5 8.30 -30.17 44.26
C TYR A 5 9.32 -30.61 43.19
N ARG A 6 8.84 -30.84 41.97
CA ARG A 6 9.65 -31.37 40.88
C ARG A 6 10.29 -30.21 40.12
N ILE A 7 11.55 -29.95 40.43
CA ILE A 7 12.36 -28.96 39.71
C ILE A 7 12.69 -29.55 38.34
N ARG A 8 12.38 -28.80 37.27
CA ARG A 8 12.69 -29.16 35.88
C ARG A 8 13.97 -28.50 35.42
N THR A 9 14.67 -29.16 34.49
CA THR A 9 15.85 -28.60 33.83
C THR A 9 15.47 -27.41 32.96
N ASP A 10 16.42 -26.51 32.72
CA ASP A 10 16.18 -25.35 31.85
C ASP A 10 15.85 -25.77 30.40
N GLU A 11 16.43 -26.86 29.91
CA GLU A 11 16.09 -27.44 28.60
C GLU A 11 14.59 -27.78 28.46
N THR A 12 13.97 -28.30 29.53
CA THR A 12 12.52 -28.57 29.53
C THR A 12 11.71 -27.27 29.42
N TRP A 13 12.23 -26.19 30.01
CA TRP A 13 11.58 -24.88 29.97
C TRP A 13 11.74 -24.19 28.63
N ASP A 14 12.87 -24.37 27.95
CA ASP A 14 13.08 -23.87 26.59
C ASP A 14 12.14 -24.57 25.59
N MET A 15 12.03 -25.90 25.67
CA MET A 15 11.05 -26.65 24.87
C MET A 15 9.59 -26.22 25.16
N ALA A 16 9.26 -25.98 26.43
CA ALA A 16 7.94 -25.51 26.81
C ALA A 16 7.65 -24.09 26.31
N ARG A 17 8.68 -23.23 26.26
CA ARG A 17 8.59 -21.87 25.69
C ARG A 17 8.29 -21.94 24.20
N ASP A 18 9.02 -22.75 23.46
CA ASP A 18 8.89 -22.87 22.01
C ASP A 18 7.49 -23.38 21.63
N ASP A 19 6.99 -24.41 22.33
CA ASP A 19 5.62 -24.90 22.13
C ASP A 19 4.59 -23.81 22.47
N TYR A 20 4.77 -23.09 23.58
CA TYR A 20 3.86 -22.02 23.99
C TYR A 20 3.81 -20.85 22.97
N LEU A 21 4.97 -20.47 22.41
CA LEU A 21 5.07 -19.41 21.41
C LEU A 21 4.58 -19.85 20.03
N THR A 22 4.71 -21.13 19.69
CA THR A 22 4.16 -21.71 18.44
C THR A 22 2.63 -21.70 18.43
N GLY A 23 1.99 -21.56 19.59
CA GLY A 23 0.54 -21.39 19.72
C GLY A 23 -0.18 -22.53 20.45
N PHE A 24 0.54 -23.49 21.04
CA PHE A 24 -0.09 -24.49 21.91
C PHE A 24 -0.70 -23.83 23.15
N THR A 25 -1.79 -24.41 23.67
CA THR A 25 -2.40 -23.88 24.89
C THR A 25 -1.52 -24.16 26.11
N ALA A 26 -1.62 -23.32 27.15
CA ALA A 26 -0.86 -23.52 28.39
C ALA A 26 -1.11 -24.90 29.03
N GLU A 27 -2.32 -25.44 28.90
CA GLU A 27 -2.69 -26.75 29.44
C GLU A 27 -2.07 -27.91 28.65
N GLU A 28 -1.94 -27.78 27.33
CA GLU A 28 -1.24 -28.74 26.48
C GLU A 28 0.26 -28.74 26.76
N VAL A 29 0.87 -27.57 26.85
CA VAL A 29 2.29 -27.40 27.20
C VAL A 29 2.57 -28.01 28.59
N CYS A 30 1.69 -27.75 29.57
CA CYS A 30 1.78 -28.35 30.91
C CYS A 30 1.72 -29.88 30.90
N ARG A 31 0.80 -30.47 30.16
CA ARG A 31 0.68 -31.93 30.03
C ARG A 31 1.88 -32.55 29.33
N ARG A 32 2.41 -31.89 28.30
CA ARG A 32 3.52 -32.40 27.48
C ARG A 32 4.86 -32.40 28.21
N HIS A 33 5.12 -31.35 28.98
CA HIS A 33 6.39 -31.15 29.68
C HIS A 33 6.34 -31.48 31.18
N ASP A 34 5.19 -31.97 31.65
CA ASP A 34 4.93 -32.34 33.06
C ASP A 34 5.28 -31.17 34.02
N ILE A 35 4.79 -29.98 33.67
CA ILE A 35 5.01 -28.73 34.40
C ILE A 35 3.71 -28.16 34.95
N GLY A 36 3.77 -27.57 36.15
CA GLY A 36 2.62 -26.94 36.78
C GLY A 36 2.17 -25.66 36.07
N LEU A 37 0.86 -25.50 35.90
CA LEU A 37 0.25 -24.33 35.24
C LEU A 37 0.64 -23.00 35.89
N SER A 38 0.70 -22.96 37.22
CA SER A 38 1.12 -21.77 37.96
C SER A 38 2.58 -21.41 37.70
N ALA A 39 3.47 -22.40 37.62
CA ALA A 39 4.89 -22.20 37.34
C ALA A 39 5.09 -21.69 35.91
N LEU A 40 4.38 -22.26 34.93
CA LEU A 40 4.41 -21.80 33.54
C LEU A 40 3.94 -20.35 33.43
N ARG A 41 2.81 -19.99 34.05
CA ARG A 41 2.28 -18.62 34.02
C ARG A 41 3.20 -17.60 34.69
N GLN A 42 3.89 -18.00 35.76
CA GLN A 42 4.83 -17.13 36.47
C GLN A 42 6.11 -16.92 35.66
N ARG A 43 6.64 -17.98 35.04
CA ARG A 43 7.81 -17.89 34.16
C ARG A 43 7.49 -17.10 32.89
N ALA A 44 6.36 -17.38 32.24
CA ALA A 44 5.88 -16.63 31.07
C ALA A 44 5.70 -15.13 31.34
N ARG A 45 5.30 -14.75 32.57
CA ARG A 45 5.25 -13.32 32.97
C ARG A 45 6.64 -12.71 33.12
N ARG A 46 7.56 -13.43 33.76
CA ARG A 46 8.90 -12.95 34.07
C ARG A 46 9.75 -12.81 32.81
N GLU A 47 9.56 -13.71 31.85
CA GLU A 47 10.36 -13.83 30.64
C GLU A 47 9.63 -13.32 29.38
N GLY A 48 8.46 -12.69 29.55
CA GLY A 48 7.76 -11.99 28.49
C GLY A 48 7.18 -12.88 27.39
N TRP A 49 6.74 -14.09 27.71
CA TRP A 49 6.19 -15.02 26.71
C TRP A 49 4.72 -14.73 26.37
N ARG A 50 4.04 -13.88 27.14
CA ARG A 50 2.61 -13.66 26.93
C ARG A 50 2.40 -12.96 25.59
N ARG A 51 1.24 -13.22 24.96
CA ARG A 51 0.86 -12.54 23.72
C ARG A 51 0.91 -11.01 23.80
N HIS A 52 0.64 -10.41 24.96
CA HIS A 52 0.76 -8.97 25.18
C HIS A 52 2.23 -8.50 25.36
N ASP A 53 3.13 -9.40 25.74
CA ASP A 53 4.57 -9.12 25.89
C ASP A 53 5.32 -9.33 24.57
N GLN A 54 4.72 -10.07 23.61
CA GLN A 54 5.23 -10.14 22.25
C GLN A 54 5.02 -8.79 21.57
N ALA A 55 5.98 -8.37 20.76
CA ALA A 55 5.79 -7.23 19.88
C ALA A 55 4.55 -7.51 19.02
N ASP A 56 3.68 -6.50 18.86
CA ASP A 56 2.60 -6.60 17.88
C ASP A 56 3.23 -7.01 16.55
N PRO A 57 2.67 -8.00 15.85
CA PRO A 57 3.15 -8.34 14.52
C PRO A 57 3.09 -7.04 13.72
N THR A 58 4.26 -6.53 13.33
CA THR A 58 4.32 -5.37 12.43
C THR A 58 3.43 -5.74 11.26
N PRO A 59 2.44 -4.91 10.88
CA PRO A 59 1.74 -5.13 9.63
C PRO A 59 2.83 -5.31 8.58
N GLU A 60 2.80 -6.46 7.89
CA GLU A 60 3.66 -6.67 6.73
C GLU A 60 3.24 -5.60 5.73
N ASP A 61 3.94 -4.47 5.83
CA ASP A 61 3.91 -3.37 4.89
C ASP A 61 4.62 -3.92 3.65
N ASP A 62 3.92 -4.79 2.91
CA ASP A 62 4.29 -5.43 1.64
C ASP A 62 4.53 -4.40 0.52
N PHE A 63 4.71 -3.11 0.86
CA PHE A 63 4.89 -2.01 -0.07
C PHE A 63 6.07 -2.24 -1.03
N ASP A 64 7.13 -2.89 -0.56
CA ASP A 64 8.31 -3.27 -1.36
C ASP A 64 7.98 -4.28 -2.48
N VAL A 65 6.92 -5.09 -2.34
CA VAL A 65 6.50 -6.05 -3.38
C VAL A 65 5.88 -5.33 -4.59
N PHE A 66 5.42 -4.10 -4.42
CA PHE A 66 4.73 -3.36 -5.47
C PHE A 66 5.63 -2.37 -6.23
N GLU A 67 6.87 -2.15 -5.80
CA GLU A 67 7.76 -1.16 -6.43
C GLU A 67 8.14 -1.54 -7.87
N ASP A 68 8.21 -2.86 -8.16
CA ASP A 68 8.62 -3.39 -9.47
C ASP A 68 7.44 -3.87 -10.35
N LEU A 69 6.19 -3.72 -9.92
CA LEU A 69 5.05 -4.25 -10.68
C LEU A 69 4.60 -3.30 -11.78
N GLU A 70 4.56 -3.81 -13.01
CA GLU A 70 4.04 -3.11 -14.16
C GLU A 70 2.50 -3.04 -14.12
N PRO A 71 1.86 -2.06 -14.81
CA PRO A 71 0.42 -1.87 -14.77
C PRO A 71 -0.45 -3.12 -15.05
N PRO A 72 -0.11 -4.01 -16.02
CA PRO A 72 -0.85 -5.26 -16.23
C PRO A 72 -0.74 -6.22 -15.04
N GLU A 73 0.39 -6.24 -14.36
CA GLU A 73 0.64 -7.13 -13.22
C GLU A 73 -0.17 -6.68 -11.98
N LEU A 74 -0.34 -5.36 -11.83
CA LEU A 74 -1.24 -4.78 -10.82
C LEU A 74 -2.71 -5.17 -11.07
N VAL A 75 -3.15 -5.27 -12.32
CA VAL A 75 -4.49 -5.75 -12.69
C VAL A 75 -4.66 -7.21 -12.26
N GLU A 76 -3.73 -8.08 -12.66
CA GLU A 76 -3.74 -9.50 -12.30
C GLU A 76 -3.73 -9.72 -10.77
N MET A 77 -2.92 -8.93 -10.06
CA MET A 77 -2.87 -8.96 -8.60
C MET A 77 -4.23 -8.60 -7.98
N ALA A 78 -4.85 -7.51 -8.44
CA ALA A 78 -6.16 -7.10 -7.95
C ALA A 78 -7.22 -8.18 -8.17
N TRP A 79 -7.18 -8.88 -9.32
CA TRP A 79 -8.06 -10.00 -9.61
C TRP A 79 -7.84 -11.19 -8.66
N ARG A 80 -6.58 -11.58 -8.42
CA ARG A 80 -6.24 -12.65 -7.45
C ARG A 80 -6.73 -12.33 -6.05
N ARG A 81 -6.58 -11.09 -5.59
CA ARG A 81 -7.05 -10.65 -4.26
C ARG A 81 -8.58 -10.65 -4.17
N PHE A 82 -9.27 -10.27 -5.24
CA PHE A 82 -10.72 -10.40 -5.35
C PHE A 82 -11.16 -11.87 -5.20
N ALA A 83 -10.60 -12.79 -6.01
CA ALA A 83 -10.93 -14.21 -5.95
C ALA A 83 -10.66 -14.81 -4.56
N ALA A 84 -9.54 -14.43 -3.95
CA ALA A 84 -9.15 -14.88 -2.62
C ALA A 84 -10.06 -14.34 -1.51
N ALA A 85 -10.67 -13.16 -1.69
CA ALA A 85 -11.66 -12.60 -0.77
C ALA A 85 -13.03 -13.30 -0.89
N ILE A 86 -13.47 -13.62 -2.12
CA ILE A 86 -14.67 -14.41 -2.39
C ILE A 86 -14.58 -15.78 -1.73
N ALA A 87 -13.46 -16.50 -1.95
CA ALA A 87 -13.22 -17.82 -1.34
C ALA A 87 -13.26 -17.81 0.19
N ARG A 88 -12.97 -16.67 0.83
CA ARG A 88 -12.99 -16.49 2.30
C ARG A 88 -14.31 -15.89 2.81
N GLY A 89 -15.31 -15.67 1.97
CA GLY A 89 -16.59 -15.06 2.36
C GLY A 89 -16.50 -13.59 2.76
N ARG A 90 -15.40 -12.88 2.42
CA ARG A 90 -15.18 -11.49 2.80
C ARG A 90 -15.75 -10.54 1.75
N GLY A 91 -17.06 -10.36 1.77
CA GLY A 91 -17.79 -9.57 0.75
C GLY A 91 -17.31 -8.12 0.60
N ALA A 92 -17.01 -7.43 1.71
CA ALA A 92 -16.51 -6.06 1.67
C ALA A 92 -15.11 -5.96 1.01
N ASP A 93 -14.23 -6.92 1.29
CA ASP A 93 -12.92 -7.00 0.66
C ASP A 93 -13.03 -7.31 -0.83
N ALA A 94 -13.91 -8.23 -1.20
CA ALA A 94 -14.16 -8.57 -2.60
C ALA A 94 -14.66 -7.33 -3.38
N ALA A 95 -15.65 -6.62 -2.86
CA ALA A 95 -16.16 -5.40 -3.49
C ALA A 95 -15.10 -4.30 -3.63
N ARG A 96 -14.16 -4.21 -2.67
CA ARG A 96 -13.02 -3.29 -2.76
C ARG A 96 -12.07 -3.69 -3.89
N TRP A 97 -11.63 -4.94 -3.92
CA TRP A 97 -10.67 -5.43 -4.92
C TRP A 97 -11.24 -5.45 -6.33
N GLN A 98 -12.55 -5.73 -6.49
CA GLN A 98 -13.23 -5.61 -7.77
C GLN A 98 -13.18 -4.18 -8.33
N ARG A 99 -13.43 -3.17 -7.48
CA ARG A 99 -13.35 -1.76 -7.90
C ARG A 99 -11.94 -1.36 -8.31
N ILE A 100 -10.93 -1.77 -7.54
CA ILE A 100 -9.52 -1.53 -7.86
C ILE A 100 -9.16 -2.17 -9.21
N HIS A 101 -9.51 -3.44 -9.41
CA HIS A 101 -9.30 -4.14 -10.67
C HIS A 101 -9.95 -3.42 -11.85
N ALA A 102 -11.22 -3.03 -11.73
CA ALA A 102 -11.93 -2.34 -12.80
C ALA A 102 -11.27 -1.01 -13.20
N THR A 103 -10.83 -0.23 -12.20
CA THR A 103 -10.12 1.05 -12.44
C THR A 103 -8.78 0.83 -13.13
N LEU A 104 -7.97 -0.12 -12.65
CA LEU A 104 -6.66 -0.42 -13.24
C LEU A 104 -6.80 -0.96 -14.67
N HIS A 105 -7.71 -1.91 -14.88
CA HIS A 105 -7.96 -2.49 -16.19
C HIS A 105 -8.44 -1.43 -17.19
N ALA A 106 -9.34 -0.52 -16.79
CA ALA A 106 -9.78 0.57 -17.65
C ALA A 106 -8.63 1.50 -18.06
N ARG A 107 -7.70 1.78 -17.14
CA ARG A 107 -6.52 2.61 -17.42
C ARG A 107 -5.58 1.94 -18.42
N VAL A 108 -5.24 0.67 -18.20
CA VAL A 108 -4.37 -0.10 -19.12
C VAL A 108 -4.97 -0.16 -20.53
N GLN A 109 -6.30 -0.35 -20.63
CA GLN A 109 -6.99 -0.36 -21.92
C GLN A 109 -6.98 1.02 -22.60
N ALA A 110 -7.14 2.10 -21.84
CA ALA A 110 -7.10 3.46 -22.37
C ALA A 110 -5.69 3.80 -22.92
N GLU A 111 -4.64 3.45 -22.18
CA GLU A 111 -3.24 3.63 -22.60
C GLU A 111 -2.95 2.82 -23.88
N ALA A 112 -3.31 1.53 -23.92
CA ALA A 112 -3.13 0.71 -25.12
C ALA A 112 -3.90 1.24 -26.35
N THR A 113 -5.11 1.77 -26.14
CA THR A 113 -5.92 2.37 -27.22
C THR A 113 -5.27 3.65 -27.74
N GLN A 114 -4.73 4.47 -26.84
CA GLN A 114 -4.02 5.69 -27.18
C GLN A 114 -2.74 5.39 -27.95
N ASP A 115 -1.92 4.45 -27.48
CA ASP A 115 -0.69 4.02 -28.14
C ASP A 115 -0.96 3.48 -29.55
N HIS A 116 -2.03 2.69 -29.70
CA HIS A 116 -2.46 2.19 -30.99
C HIS A 116 -2.88 3.33 -31.93
N ARG A 117 -3.67 4.28 -31.44
CA ARG A 117 -4.10 5.47 -32.19
C ARG A 117 -2.89 6.31 -32.63
N ASP A 118 -1.94 6.53 -31.73
CA ASP A 118 -0.74 7.32 -32.01
C ASP A 118 0.18 6.61 -33.02
N SER A 119 0.26 5.28 -32.96
CA SER A 119 0.96 4.46 -33.95
C SER A 119 0.32 4.56 -35.35
N LEU A 120 -1.02 4.51 -35.44
CA LEU A 120 -1.73 4.71 -36.71
C LEU A 120 -1.54 6.13 -37.25
N ASN A 121 -1.64 7.14 -36.39
CA ASN A 121 -1.41 8.53 -36.78
C ASN A 121 0.03 8.76 -37.28
N ALA A 122 1.02 8.15 -36.61
CA ALA A 122 2.42 8.23 -37.02
C ALA A 122 2.64 7.56 -38.39
N ALA A 123 2.02 6.40 -38.62
CA ALA A 123 2.07 5.70 -39.90
C ALA A 123 1.40 6.51 -41.03
N ASP A 124 0.22 7.10 -40.76
CA ASP A 124 -0.48 7.96 -41.71
C ASP A 124 0.34 9.21 -42.04
N TYR A 125 0.95 9.84 -41.03
CA TYR A 125 1.87 10.97 -41.22
C TYR A 125 3.09 10.58 -42.06
N ALA A 126 3.68 9.40 -41.83
CA ALA A 126 4.83 8.91 -42.59
C ALA A 126 4.47 8.58 -44.05
N ALA A 127 3.29 8.00 -44.29
CA ALA A 127 2.80 7.65 -45.62
C ALA A 127 2.41 8.88 -46.46
N ARG A 128 2.16 10.03 -45.84
CA ARG A 128 1.76 11.26 -46.52
C ARG A 128 2.92 11.83 -47.37
N PRO A 129 2.68 12.15 -48.66
CA PRO A 129 3.66 12.83 -49.50
C PRO A 129 4.13 14.14 -48.86
N PRO A 130 5.42 14.51 -49.00
CA PRO A 130 6.01 15.65 -48.30
C PRO A 130 5.28 16.97 -48.58
N GLU A 131 4.71 17.15 -49.77
CA GLU A 131 3.92 18.32 -50.17
C GLU A 131 2.53 18.41 -49.52
N GLN A 132 2.02 17.30 -48.97
CA GLN A 132 0.74 17.23 -48.26
C GLN A 132 0.92 17.18 -46.73
N ARG A 133 2.16 17.03 -46.25
CA ARG A 133 2.45 17.13 -44.82
C ARG A 133 2.17 18.55 -44.37
N PRO A 134 1.47 18.76 -43.25
CA PRO A 134 1.31 20.10 -42.71
C PRO A 134 2.70 20.70 -42.53
N ALA A 135 2.91 21.93 -43.01
CA ALA A 135 4.16 22.63 -42.81
C ALA A 135 4.48 22.56 -41.31
N ALA A 136 5.68 22.08 -40.96
CA ALA A 136 6.13 22.06 -39.57
C ALA A 136 5.86 23.44 -39.01
N TRP A 137 5.01 23.52 -37.97
CA TRP A 137 4.60 24.79 -37.40
C TRP A 137 5.89 25.56 -37.14
N PRO A 138 6.07 26.76 -37.73
CA PRO A 138 7.26 27.53 -37.46
C PRO A 138 7.32 27.63 -35.94
N ARG A 139 8.44 27.16 -35.35
CA ARG A 139 8.74 27.48 -33.96
C ARG A 139 8.74 29.00 -33.93
N LEU A 140 7.61 29.61 -33.56
CA LEU A 140 7.54 31.01 -33.23
C LEU A 140 8.58 31.15 -32.14
N ARG A 141 9.75 31.69 -32.51
CA ARG A 141 10.63 32.32 -31.55
C ARG A 141 9.79 33.49 -31.06
N LEU A 142 9.05 33.27 -29.99
CA LEU A 142 8.47 34.32 -29.16
C LEU A 142 9.68 35.12 -28.67
N THR A 143 10.06 36.13 -29.46
CA THR A 143 10.91 37.22 -29.02
C THR A 143 10.10 37.94 -27.95
N GLY A 144 10.34 37.56 -26.69
CA GLY A 144 9.94 38.24 -25.46
C GLY A 144 8.85 39.30 -25.54
N GLU A 145 7.63 38.93 -25.91
CA GLU A 145 6.46 39.77 -25.69
C GLU A 145 5.37 38.88 -25.06
N ASN A 146 4.96 39.29 -23.87
CA ASN A 146 4.16 38.52 -22.92
C ASN A 146 2.91 37.91 -23.57
N VAL A 147 2.83 36.58 -23.58
CA VAL A 147 1.58 35.86 -23.82
C VAL A 147 1.09 35.29 -22.49
N HIS A 148 0.83 36.20 -21.55
CA HIS A 148 0.01 35.95 -20.37
C HIS A 148 -0.79 37.21 -20.05
N ASP A 149 -1.73 37.55 -20.93
CA ASP A 149 -2.94 38.27 -20.54
C ASP A 149 -4.14 37.40 -20.92
N VAL A 150 -4.26 36.28 -20.23
CA VAL A 150 -5.56 35.63 -20.05
C VAL A 150 -6.13 36.28 -18.81
N HIS A 151 -7.08 37.20 -18.99
CA HIS A 151 -7.90 37.72 -17.90
C HIS A 151 -8.61 36.54 -17.22
N SER A 152 -7.99 36.00 -16.17
CA SER A 152 -8.64 35.10 -15.23
C SER A 152 -9.45 35.98 -14.30
N ASN A 153 -10.75 36.04 -14.56
CA ASN A 153 -11.72 36.55 -13.61
C ASN A 153 -11.82 35.53 -12.46
N SER A 154 -10.98 35.68 -11.44
CA SER A 154 -11.21 35.10 -10.12
C SER A 154 -10.44 35.92 -9.10
N SER A 155 -11.16 36.65 -8.26
CA SER A 155 -10.68 37.04 -6.95
C SER A 155 -10.07 35.83 -6.25
N ASP A 156 -8.86 35.98 -5.72
CA ASP A 156 -8.54 35.69 -4.32
C ASP A 156 -7.04 35.95 -4.07
N ASP A 157 -6.79 36.97 -3.25
CA ASP A 157 -5.60 37.29 -2.43
C ASP A 157 -4.18 37.08 -3.00
N ASP A 158 -3.58 38.20 -3.42
CA ASP A 158 -2.19 38.40 -3.87
C ASP A 158 -1.10 38.24 -2.78
N ASP A 159 -1.42 37.77 -1.57
CA ASP A 159 -0.47 37.76 -0.43
C ASP A 159 0.45 36.52 -0.33
N ASP A 160 0.39 35.57 -1.28
CA ASP A 160 1.07 34.26 -1.16
C ASP A 160 2.21 34.03 -2.18
N ALA A 161 2.61 35.06 -2.93
CA ALA A 161 3.65 34.94 -3.96
C ALA A 161 5.04 34.57 -3.39
N ASP A 162 5.35 35.04 -2.17
CA ASP A 162 6.67 34.85 -1.54
C ASP A 162 6.76 33.65 -0.58
N LEU A 163 5.68 32.86 -0.42
CA LEU A 163 5.70 31.73 0.52
C LEU A 163 6.25 30.45 -0.11
N SER A 164 7.13 29.79 0.66
CA SER A 164 7.67 28.48 0.32
C SER A 164 6.56 27.44 0.21
N ARG A 165 6.79 26.40 -0.61
CA ARG A 165 5.86 25.28 -0.82
C ARG A 165 5.43 24.61 0.51
N ALA A 166 6.28 24.62 1.52
CA ALA A 166 5.96 24.10 2.85
C ALA A 166 4.96 24.99 3.61
N GLU A 167 5.06 26.31 3.46
CA GLU A 167 4.20 27.29 4.13
C GLU A 167 2.80 27.33 3.51
N ARG A 168 2.71 27.24 2.16
CA ARG A 168 1.43 27.09 1.46
C ARG A 168 0.64 25.86 1.92
N ARG A 169 1.32 24.72 2.15
CA ARG A 169 0.68 23.50 2.69
C ARG A 169 0.22 23.65 4.14
N ARG A 170 0.87 24.49 4.93
CA ARG A 170 0.50 24.75 6.33
C ARG A 170 -0.75 25.63 6.39
N ARG A 171 -0.79 26.71 5.60
CA ARG A 171 -1.95 27.62 5.48
C ARG A 171 -3.21 26.91 5.00
N LEU A 172 -3.11 26.07 3.96
CA LEU A 172 -4.22 25.24 3.46
C LEU A 172 -4.81 24.27 4.51
N ARG A 173 -3.99 23.83 5.46
CA ARG A 173 -4.46 22.98 6.58
C ARG A 173 -5.16 23.81 7.65
N GLU A 174 -4.77 25.06 7.84
CA GLU A 174 -5.38 25.98 8.81
C GLU A 174 -6.71 26.54 8.31
N THR A 175 -6.84 26.86 7.02
CA THR A 175 -8.11 27.33 6.42
C THR A 175 -9.18 26.24 6.43
N ARG A 176 -8.82 24.97 6.16
CA ARG A 176 -9.72 23.81 6.30
C ARG A 176 -10.13 23.48 7.73
N ARG A 177 -9.45 24.04 8.74
CA ARG A 177 -9.74 23.80 10.17
C ARG A 177 -10.67 24.87 10.77
N ARG A 178 -10.94 25.94 10.01
CA ARG A 178 -11.81 27.06 10.42
C ARG A 178 -13.20 27.05 9.76
N GLN A 179 -13.48 26.09 8.87
CA GLN A 179 -14.84 25.73 8.44
C GLN A 179 -15.36 24.57 9.29
#